data_AF-A0A9E6R5M6-F1
#
_entry.id   AF-A0A9E6R5M6-F1
#
_cell.length_a   1.000
_cell.length_b   1.000
_cell.length_c   1.000
_cell.angle_alpha   90.00
_cell.angle_beta   90.00
_cell.angle_gamma   90.00
#
_symmetry.space_group_name_H-M   'P 1'
#
loop_
_entity.id
_entity.type
_entity.pdbx_description
1 polymer ?
#
loop_
_entity_poly.entity_id
_entity_poly.type
_entity_poly.pdbx_seq_one_letter_code
_entity_poly.pdbx_strand_id
1 'polypeptide(L)'
;MEPENETETVERENIESPLVVTQRADGAYNVSLRDGFDPASFDFAAFLEQKYGAEREEIRRRSRQTPRIRTAAPEADPAIQRRAMEDALSVRSGVALDDARAEAARPFLGYSLRDFARASLEARGVSTVGMDPDALFRAALHTTTDFPQLLTGAGRRTLLASYTAAASVLKTLARQGSRVDFRTGSALRLGEIGALQKVSESGEIKHVSRSEAVESYALDTYGALFTISRKALINDDLGAFNDWATAAGQAAAQTEAALLWGLLSQSNGAGPVMGDAQRLFHADHGNLLTGAALSVEALSDARLAMRNQIGLDGKTRIAVTPRYLVVGPELETQAEKVLASIYAATTADVNPFSQKLALLVEPRITDGSWFVFADPASAPILEYSYLSSAPGPQMSEREGWEVLSREFRVVLDFGAGALDWRGAVRNPGP
;
A
#
# COMPACT_ATOMS: atom_id res chain seq x y z
N MET A 1 -49.87 36.62 -33.43
CA MET A 1 -49.37 37.90 -33.96
C MET A 1 -48.06 38.18 -33.25
N GLU A 2 -46.94 37.92 -33.93
CA GLU A 2 -45.73 38.75 -33.80
C GLU A 2 -46.13 40.22 -34.06
N PRO A 3 -45.43 41.20 -33.47
CA PRO A 3 -44.25 41.79 -34.13
C PRO A 3 -43.23 42.35 -33.10
N GLU A 4 -42.08 42.95 -33.38
CA GLU A 4 -41.21 43.13 -34.54
C GLU A 4 -39.88 43.63 -33.97
N ASN A 5 -38.81 43.36 -34.68
CA ASN A 5 -37.46 43.79 -34.39
C ASN A 5 -37.27 45.19 -35.02
N GLU A 6 -37.26 46.26 -34.22
CA GLU A 6 -36.86 47.60 -34.68
C GLU A 6 -35.52 47.97 -34.06
N THR A 7 -34.49 47.96 -34.90
CA THR A 7 -33.19 48.60 -34.66
C THR A 7 -33.39 50.11 -34.59
N GLU A 8 -33.67 50.62 -33.39
CA GLU A 8 -33.76 52.05 -33.16
C GLU A 8 -32.36 52.63 -32.93
N THR A 9 -31.88 53.34 -33.95
CA THR A 9 -30.69 54.19 -33.88
C THR A 9 -31.02 55.37 -32.97
N VAL A 10 -30.76 55.22 -31.66
CA VAL A 10 -30.92 56.32 -30.72
C VAL A 10 -29.75 57.28 -30.89
N GLU A 11 -29.91 58.26 -31.78
CA GLU A 11 -29.18 59.52 -31.74
C GLU A 11 -29.41 60.16 -30.36
N ARG A 12 -28.46 59.95 -29.45
CA ARG A 12 -28.40 60.73 -28.22
C ARG A 12 -27.77 62.07 -28.56
N GLU A 13 -28.60 63.08 -28.81
CA GLU A 13 -28.24 64.49 -28.68
C GLU A 13 -27.79 64.77 -27.23
N ASN A 14 -26.54 64.43 -26.91
CA ASN A 14 -25.83 64.96 -25.76
C ASN A 14 -25.14 66.26 -26.17
N ILE A 15 -25.95 67.33 -26.22
CA ILE A 15 -25.47 68.70 -26.33
C ILE A 15 -24.89 69.07 -24.96
N GLU A 16 -23.60 68.76 -24.70
CA GLU A 16 -22.76 69.47 -23.68
C GLU A 16 -21.34 68.90 -23.46
N SER A 17 -20.94 67.77 -24.06
CA SER A 17 -19.55 67.29 -23.90
C SER A 17 -18.63 67.84 -25.01
N PRO A 18 -17.51 68.52 -24.66
CA PRO A 18 -16.57 69.05 -25.66
C PRO A 18 -15.73 67.95 -26.33
N LEU A 19 -15.84 66.70 -25.87
CA LEU A 19 -15.10 65.54 -26.36
C LEU A 19 -15.98 64.60 -27.17
N VAL A 20 -15.53 64.29 -28.39
CA VAL A 20 -16.11 63.29 -29.27
C VAL A 20 -15.26 62.02 -29.19
N VAL A 21 -15.90 60.89 -28.93
CA VAL A 21 -15.24 59.58 -28.91
C VAL A 21 -15.62 58.84 -30.18
N THR A 22 -14.63 58.51 -31.00
CA THR A 22 -14.82 57.69 -32.21
C THR A 22 -14.10 56.37 -32.06
N GLN A 23 -14.79 55.27 -32.34
CA GLN A 23 -14.20 53.93 -32.28
C GLN A 23 -13.49 53.63 -33.60
N ARG A 24 -12.22 53.22 -33.53
CA ARG A 24 -11.45 52.71 -34.66
C ARG A 24 -11.84 51.26 -34.95
N ALA A 25 -11.62 50.82 -36.19
CA ALA A 25 -11.95 49.47 -36.63
C ALA A 25 -11.16 48.36 -35.90
N ASP A 26 -10.08 48.70 -35.19
CA ASP A 26 -9.29 47.80 -34.32
C ASP A 26 -9.85 47.68 -32.89
N GLY A 27 -10.98 48.34 -32.59
CA GLY A 27 -11.60 48.35 -31.27
C GLY A 27 -11.02 49.39 -30.31
N ALA A 28 -9.99 50.15 -30.71
CA ALA A 28 -9.48 51.26 -29.92
C ALA A 28 -10.37 52.51 -30.05
N TYR A 29 -10.48 53.31 -28.99
CA TYR A 29 -11.24 54.56 -29.02
C TYR A 29 -10.31 55.76 -29.19
N ASN A 30 -10.58 56.59 -30.20
CA ASN A 30 -10.02 57.94 -30.31
C ASN A 30 -10.91 58.91 -29.56
N VAL A 31 -10.29 59.80 -28.79
CA VAL A 31 -10.98 60.94 -28.16
C VAL A 31 -10.43 62.22 -28.77
N SER A 32 -11.29 63.00 -29.41
CA SER A 32 -10.94 64.29 -30.01
C SER A 32 -11.87 65.39 -29.52
N LEU A 33 -11.43 66.64 -29.60
CA LEU A 33 -12.30 67.79 -29.32
C LEU A 33 -13.31 67.97 -30.46
N ARG A 34 -14.52 68.43 -30.11
CA ARG A 34 -15.57 68.75 -31.09
C ARG A 34 -15.20 70.03 -31.85
N ASP A 35 -15.52 70.08 -33.14
CA ASP A 35 -15.27 71.26 -33.99
C ASP A 35 -15.91 72.52 -33.39
N GLY A 36 -15.08 73.55 -33.17
CA GLY A 36 -15.44 74.79 -32.46
C GLY A 36 -14.67 75.04 -31.16
N PHE A 37 -13.95 74.05 -30.63
CA PHE A 37 -13.05 74.20 -29.48
C PHE A 37 -11.58 74.20 -29.92
N ASP A 38 -10.82 75.24 -29.54
CA ASP A 38 -9.39 75.32 -29.84
C ASP A 38 -8.59 74.42 -28.88
N PRO A 39 -7.87 73.39 -29.39
CA PRO A 39 -7.08 72.47 -28.57
C PRO A 39 -5.97 73.16 -27.75
N ALA A 40 -5.53 74.36 -28.11
CA ALA A 40 -4.53 75.10 -27.33
C ALA A 40 -5.11 75.76 -26.07
N SER A 41 -6.44 75.93 -26.00
CA SER A 41 -7.14 76.63 -24.90
C SER A 41 -7.87 75.69 -23.93
N PHE A 42 -7.96 74.39 -24.25
CA PHE A 42 -8.70 73.42 -23.46
C PHE A 42 -7.78 72.61 -22.54
N ASP A 43 -7.86 72.85 -21.23
CA ASP A 43 -7.12 72.07 -20.23
C ASP A 43 -7.85 70.75 -19.92
N PHE A 44 -7.37 69.69 -20.56
CA PHE A 44 -7.88 68.33 -20.39
C PHE A 44 -7.72 67.81 -18.96
N ALA A 45 -6.66 68.21 -18.25
CA ALA A 45 -6.37 67.75 -16.89
C ALA A 45 -7.37 68.34 -15.90
N ALA A 46 -7.63 69.65 -16.00
CA ALA A 46 -8.60 70.34 -15.16
C ALA A 46 -10.02 69.79 -15.34
N PHE A 47 -10.42 69.46 -16.58
CA PHE A 47 -11.74 68.88 -16.86
C PHE A 47 -11.93 67.48 -16.25
N LEU A 48 -10.92 66.61 -16.36
CA LEU A 48 -10.98 65.25 -15.79
C LEU A 48 -10.97 65.27 -14.26
N GLU A 49 -10.24 66.21 -13.65
CA GLU A 49 -10.21 66.38 -12.20
C GLU A 49 -11.57 66.86 -11.68
N GLN A 50 -12.23 67.80 -12.37
CA GLN A 50 -13.56 68.28 -11.99
C GLN A 50 -14.64 67.19 -12.10
N LYS A 51 -14.56 66.33 -13.12
CA LYS A 51 -15.59 65.30 -13.39
C LYS A 51 -15.38 64.01 -12.61
N TYR A 52 -14.13 63.60 -12.38
CA TYR A 52 -13.79 62.27 -11.82
C TYR A 52 -12.96 62.34 -10.53
N GLY A 53 -12.66 63.54 -10.02
CA GLY A 53 -11.90 63.72 -8.77
C GLY A 53 -12.64 63.17 -7.54
N ALA A 54 -13.94 63.47 -7.42
CA ALA A 54 -14.78 63.01 -6.31
C ALA A 54 -14.91 61.46 -6.28
N GLU A 55 -15.08 60.85 -7.45
CA GLU A 55 -15.24 59.40 -7.60
C GLU A 55 -13.94 58.64 -7.24
N ARG A 56 -12.78 59.22 -7.57
CA ARG A 56 -11.47 58.67 -7.19
C ARG A 56 -11.21 58.72 -5.69
N GLU A 57 -11.59 59.80 -5.01
CA GLU A 57 -11.46 59.89 -3.55
C GLU A 57 -12.38 58.90 -2.84
N GLU A 58 -13.59 58.67 -3.37
CA GLU A 58 -14.55 57.73 -2.79
C GLU A 58 -14.10 56.27 -2.92
N ILE A 59 -13.50 55.89 -4.06
CA ILE A 59 -12.87 54.58 -4.25
C ILE A 59 -11.71 54.39 -3.27
N ARG A 60 -10.89 55.43 -3.06
CA ARG A 60 -9.77 55.39 -2.11
C ARG A 60 -10.23 55.31 -0.65
N ARG A 61 -11.39 55.88 -0.33
CA ARG A 61 -12.00 55.82 0.99
C ARG A 61 -12.57 54.43 1.27
N ARG A 62 -13.24 53.80 0.29
CA ARG A 62 -13.68 52.40 0.36
C ARG A 62 -12.52 51.44 0.53
N SER A 63 -11.42 51.62 -0.19
CA SER A 63 -10.26 50.71 -0.10
C SER A 63 -9.53 50.76 1.24
N ARG A 64 -9.64 51.85 2.01
CA ARG A 64 -9.06 52.00 3.36
C ARG A 64 -9.94 51.45 4.47
N GLN A 65 -11.24 51.25 4.22
CA GLN A 65 -12.21 50.79 5.23
C GLN A 65 -12.53 49.29 5.17
N THR A 66 -12.08 48.55 4.16
CA THR A 66 -12.34 47.10 4.11
C THR A 66 -11.42 46.37 5.09
N PRO A 67 -11.94 45.78 6.19
CA PRO A 67 -11.11 44.94 7.05
C PRO A 67 -10.66 43.71 6.25
N ARG A 68 -9.36 43.41 6.29
CA ARG A 68 -8.84 42.12 5.81
C ARG A 68 -9.31 41.03 6.76
N ILE A 69 -10.46 40.42 6.46
CA ILE A 69 -10.93 39.22 7.16
C ILE A 69 -10.02 38.07 6.70
N ARG A 70 -9.03 37.72 7.52
CA ARG A 70 -8.45 36.38 7.49
C ARG A 70 -9.49 35.48 8.13
N THR A 71 -10.21 34.71 7.33
CA THR A 71 -10.95 33.56 7.85
C THR A 71 -9.91 32.64 8.49
N ALA A 72 -9.80 32.66 9.82
CA ALA A 72 -9.30 31.50 10.52
C ALA A 72 -10.13 30.32 10.01
N ALA A 73 -9.47 29.26 9.54
CA ALA A 73 -10.17 28.04 9.15
C ALA A 73 -11.16 27.71 10.28
N PRO A 74 -12.41 27.31 9.95
CA PRO A 74 -13.39 26.94 10.96
C PRO A 74 -12.71 25.95 11.89
N GLU A 75 -12.79 26.22 13.20
CA GLU A 75 -12.21 25.44 14.29
C GLU A 75 -12.20 23.96 13.90
N ALA A 76 -11.06 23.50 13.39
CA ALA A 76 -11.02 22.24 12.69
C ALA A 76 -11.37 21.17 13.71
N ASP A 77 -12.37 20.35 13.38
CA ASP A 77 -12.82 19.23 14.22
C ASP A 77 -11.60 18.58 14.90
N PRO A 78 -11.59 18.46 16.24
CA PRO A 78 -10.47 17.86 16.97
C PRO A 78 -10.02 16.51 16.39
N ALA A 79 -10.91 15.76 15.75
CA ALA A 79 -10.56 14.53 15.02
C ALA A 79 -9.74 14.79 13.74
N ILE A 80 -10.04 15.84 12.98
CA ILE A 80 -9.33 16.23 11.76
C ILE A 80 -7.94 16.77 12.12
N GLN A 81 -7.83 17.62 13.14
CA GLN A 81 -6.53 18.12 13.61
C GLN A 81 -5.65 16.98 14.10
N ARG A 82 -6.22 16.02 14.85
CA ARG A 82 -5.49 14.83 15.30
C ARG A 82 -4.97 14.01 14.12
N ARG A 83 -5.80 13.76 13.11
CA ARG A 83 -5.35 13.05 11.89
C ARG A 83 -4.23 13.81 11.18
N ALA A 84 -4.31 15.13 11.07
CA ALA A 84 -3.26 15.95 10.48
C ALA A 84 -1.95 15.92 11.29
N MET A 85 -2.02 15.89 12.62
CA MET A 85 -0.86 15.72 13.50
C MET A 85 -0.25 14.31 13.37
N GLU A 86 -1.07 13.28 13.29
CA GLU A 86 -0.63 11.89 13.06
C GLU A 86 0.05 11.75 11.69
N ASP A 87 -0.53 12.37 10.66
CA ASP A 87 0.00 12.44 9.31
C ASP A 87 1.36 13.16 9.30
N ALA A 88 1.50 14.29 9.98
CA ALA A 88 2.77 15.00 10.11
C ALA A 88 3.85 14.17 10.81
N LEU A 89 3.47 13.46 11.88
CA LEU A 89 4.38 12.56 12.58
C LEU A 89 4.81 11.39 11.68
N SER A 90 3.88 10.82 10.90
CA SER A 90 4.14 9.73 9.95
C SER A 90 5.11 10.17 8.84
N VAL A 91 4.95 11.39 8.30
CA VAL A 91 5.84 11.95 7.28
C VAL A 91 7.26 12.14 7.84
N ARG A 92 7.38 12.61 9.09
CA ARG A 92 8.68 12.70 9.78
C ARG A 92 9.33 11.32 9.96
N SER A 93 8.53 10.26 10.02
CA SER A 93 9.00 8.86 10.04
C SER A 93 9.34 8.29 8.66
N GLY A 94 9.27 9.09 7.59
CA GLY A 94 9.59 8.66 6.23
C GLY A 94 8.45 7.96 5.49
N VAL A 95 7.22 8.00 6.03
CA VAL A 95 6.04 7.43 5.36
C VAL A 95 5.54 8.42 4.31
N ALA A 96 5.45 7.97 3.06
CA ALA A 96 4.82 8.74 1.99
C ALA A 96 3.30 8.80 2.19
N LEU A 97 2.73 10.01 2.07
CA LEU A 97 1.29 10.25 2.11
C LEU A 97 0.81 10.73 0.74
N ASP A 98 -0.51 10.64 0.52
CA ASP A 98 -1.14 11.30 -0.61
C ASP A 98 -1.08 12.84 -0.49
N ASP A 99 -1.22 13.53 -1.62
CA ASP A 99 -1.06 14.99 -1.70
C ASP A 99 -2.02 15.75 -0.78
N ALA A 100 -3.25 15.25 -0.61
CA ALA A 100 -4.27 15.89 0.22
C ALA A 100 -3.92 15.83 1.71
N ARG A 101 -3.42 14.68 2.17
CA ARG A 101 -2.98 14.47 3.56
C ARG A 101 -1.67 15.16 3.85
N ALA A 102 -0.76 15.21 2.87
CA ALA A 102 0.48 15.96 2.98
C ALA A 102 0.22 17.47 3.21
N GLU A 103 -0.75 18.06 2.50
CA GLU A 103 -1.11 19.47 2.69
C GLU A 103 -1.77 19.72 4.06
N ALA A 104 -2.63 18.79 4.53
CA ALA A 104 -3.22 18.87 5.86
C ALA A 104 -2.17 18.75 6.99
N ALA A 105 -1.14 17.92 6.80
CA ALA A 105 -0.05 17.70 7.75
C ALA A 105 0.97 18.85 7.80
N ARG A 106 1.08 19.63 6.73
CA ARG A 106 2.10 20.67 6.53
C ARG A 106 2.27 21.66 7.70
N PRO A 107 1.19 22.16 8.35
CA PRO A 107 1.32 23.07 9.48
C PRO A 107 2.02 22.45 10.70
N PHE A 108 1.96 21.12 10.85
CA PHE A 108 2.44 20.39 12.02
C PHE A 108 3.81 19.72 11.81
N LEU A 109 4.39 19.79 10.61
CA LEU A 109 5.68 19.16 10.31
C LEU A 109 6.85 19.70 11.15
N GLY A 110 6.76 20.95 11.61
CA GLY A 110 7.77 21.58 12.46
C GLY A 110 7.64 21.29 13.96
N TYR A 111 6.62 20.55 14.39
CA TYR A 111 6.36 20.30 15.82
C TYR A 111 7.32 19.25 16.37
N SER A 112 7.90 19.51 17.55
CA SER A 112 8.59 18.49 18.38
C SER A 112 7.57 17.55 19.04
N LEU A 113 8.00 16.40 19.60
CA LEU A 113 7.09 15.56 20.42
C LEU A 113 6.51 16.35 21.61
N ARG A 114 7.25 17.34 22.12
CA ARG A 114 6.77 18.25 23.16
C ARG A 114 5.66 19.16 22.65
N ASP A 115 5.77 19.66 21.42
CA ASP A 115 4.73 20.50 20.81
C ASP A 115 3.48 19.69 20.48
N PHE A 116 3.62 18.44 20.04
CA PHE A 116 2.50 17.52 19.88
C PHE A 116 1.83 17.20 21.23
N ALA A 117 2.61 16.97 22.29
CA ALA A 117 2.08 16.75 23.63
C ALA A 117 1.34 18.00 24.15
N ARG A 118 1.88 19.19 23.88
CA ARG A 118 1.25 20.47 24.22
C ARG A 118 -0.07 20.65 23.46
N ALA A 119 -0.05 20.50 22.15
CA ALA A 119 -1.23 20.64 21.30
C ALA A 119 -2.34 19.65 21.70
N SER A 120 -1.97 18.43 22.08
CA SER A 120 -2.93 17.41 22.55
C SER A 120 -3.54 17.74 23.91
N LEU A 121 -2.84 18.48 24.78
CA LEU A 121 -3.35 18.95 26.07
C LEU A 121 -4.22 20.20 25.91
N GLU A 122 -3.76 21.15 25.11
CA GLU A 122 -4.47 22.39 24.79
C GLU A 122 -5.79 22.12 24.05
N ALA A 123 -5.82 21.12 23.15
CA ALA A 123 -7.03 20.66 22.48
C ALA A 123 -8.10 20.14 23.47
N ARG A 124 -7.71 19.75 24.69
CA ARG A 124 -8.62 19.32 25.77
C ARG A 124 -8.88 20.44 26.79
N GLY A 125 -8.44 21.66 26.53
CA GLY A 125 -8.62 22.81 27.42
C GLY A 125 -7.68 22.81 28.64
N VAL A 126 -6.63 21.98 28.66
CA VAL A 126 -5.63 21.99 29.73
C VAL A 126 -4.57 23.04 29.42
N SER A 127 -4.41 24.04 30.31
CA SER A 127 -3.34 25.03 30.19
C SER A 127 -1.98 24.37 30.41
N THR A 128 -1.10 24.47 29.42
CA THR A 128 0.28 23.98 29.46
C THR A 128 1.30 25.07 29.81
N VAL A 129 0.83 26.29 30.09
CA VAL A 129 1.68 27.43 30.42
C VAL A 129 2.37 27.18 31.76
N GLY A 130 3.70 27.24 31.76
CA GLY A 130 4.52 27.02 32.97
C GLY A 130 4.76 25.54 33.33
N MET A 131 4.32 24.58 32.51
CA MET A 131 4.65 23.17 32.72
C MET A 131 6.10 22.88 32.36
N ASP A 132 6.83 22.28 33.30
CA ASP A 132 8.12 21.64 33.00
C ASP A 132 7.93 20.45 32.02
N PRO A 133 8.90 20.10 31.16
CA PRO A 133 8.76 18.99 30.22
C PRO A 133 8.35 17.67 30.88
N ASP A 134 8.81 17.41 32.10
CA ASP A 134 8.43 16.21 32.85
C ASP A 134 6.93 16.19 33.21
N ALA A 135 6.43 17.35 33.69
CA ALA A 135 5.02 17.54 34.01
C ALA A 135 4.13 17.50 32.77
N LEU A 136 4.60 18.09 31.66
CA LEU A 136 3.92 18.08 30.37
C LEU A 136 3.73 16.64 29.87
N PHE A 137 4.80 15.86 29.78
CA PHE A 137 4.70 14.48 29.29
C PHE A 137 3.92 13.57 30.24
N ARG A 138 4.01 13.78 31.56
CA ARG A 138 3.16 13.04 32.50
C ARG A 138 1.67 13.32 32.25
N ALA A 139 1.30 14.59 32.11
CA ALA A 139 -0.06 14.99 31.80
C ALA A 139 -0.54 14.48 30.42
N ALA A 140 0.35 14.52 29.42
CA ALA A 140 0.07 14.12 28.05
C ALA A 140 0.11 12.60 27.82
N LEU A 141 0.67 11.79 28.72
CA LEU A 141 0.74 10.33 28.57
C LEU A 141 -0.33 9.56 29.37
N HIS A 142 -1.11 10.25 30.19
CA HIS A 142 -2.22 9.61 30.90
C HIS A 142 -3.19 8.95 29.91
N THR A 143 -3.73 7.80 30.28
CA THR A 143 -4.49 6.85 29.43
C THR A 143 -5.69 7.41 28.65
N THR A 144 -6.11 8.65 28.92
CA THR A 144 -7.25 9.34 28.27
C THR A 144 -6.85 10.50 27.35
N THR A 145 -5.57 10.59 26.98
CA THR A 145 -5.02 11.68 26.14
C THR A 145 -4.94 11.28 24.66
N ASP A 146 -5.00 12.28 23.76
CA ASP A 146 -4.85 12.05 22.31
C ASP A 146 -3.39 11.81 21.88
N PHE A 147 -2.41 12.27 22.68
CA PHE A 147 -0.98 12.18 22.35
C PHE A 147 -0.46 10.73 22.21
N PRO A 148 -0.78 9.78 23.11
CA PRO A 148 -0.44 8.37 22.92
C PRO A 148 -1.10 7.77 21.68
N GLN A 149 -2.35 8.15 21.38
CA GLN A 149 -3.05 7.70 20.18
C GLN A 149 -2.37 8.20 18.90
N LEU A 150 -1.88 9.45 18.89
CA LEU A 150 -1.09 10.01 17.78
C LEU A 150 0.21 9.22 17.58
N LEU A 151 0.92 8.92 18.68
CA LEU A 151 2.17 8.18 18.64
C LEU A 151 1.95 6.76 18.12
N THR A 152 0.94 6.06 18.63
CA THR A 152 0.56 4.72 18.17
C THR A 152 0.09 4.73 16.73
N GLY A 153 -0.68 5.72 16.30
CA GLY A 153 -1.16 5.86 14.92
C GLY A 153 -0.02 6.04 13.91
N ALA A 154 0.90 6.97 14.21
CA ALA A 154 2.10 7.16 13.40
C ALA A 154 3.00 5.92 13.40
N GLY A 155 3.23 5.31 14.57
CA GLY A 155 3.99 4.07 14.70
C GLY A 155 3.40 2.92 13.86
N ARG A 156 2.08 2.75 13.87
CA ARG A 156 1.37 1.75 13.06
C ARG A 156 1.60 1.94 11.58
N ARG A 157 1.61 3.18 11.09
CA ARG A 157 1.82 3.47 9.66
C ARG A 157 3.26 3.25 9.25
N THR A 158 4.22 3.67 10.07
CA THR A 158 5.64 3.39 9.85
C THR A 158 5.90 1.88 9.83
N LEU A 159 5.32 1.16 10.79
CA LEU A 159 5.36 -0.30 10.86
C LEU A 159 4.76 -0.94 9.61
N LEU A 160 3.57 -0.50 9.19
CA LEU A 160 2.90 -1.05 8.01
C LEU A 160 3.69 -0.75 6.73
N ALA A 161 4.25 0.45 6.60
CA ALA A 161 5.10 0.81 5.48
C ALA A 161 6.34 -0.10 5.42
N SER A 162 7.06 -0.29 6.53
CA SER A 162 8.23 -1.17 6.56
C SER A 162 7.87 -2.65 6.35
N TYR A 163 6.73 -3.10 6.87
CA TYR A 163 6.20 -4.44 6.66
C TYR A 163 5.87 -4.71 5.18
N THR A 164 5.21 -3.77 4.51
CA THR A 164 4.92 -3.91 3.06
C THR A 164 6.17 -3.88 2.21
N ALA A 165 7.15 -3.03 2.55
CA ALA A 165 8.43 -2.98 1.85
C ALA A 165 9.28 -4.25 2.03
N ALA A 166 9.18 -4.89 3.21
CA ALA A 166 9.88 -6.14 3.52
C ALA A 166 9.07 -7.40 3.17
N ALA A 167 7.99 -7.28 2.40
CA ALA A 167 7.10 -8.39 2.09
C ALA A 167 7.86 -9.58 1.45
N SER A 168 7.59 -10.78 1.96
CA SER A 168 8.24 -12.00 1.47
C SER A 168 7.80 -12.38 0.07
N VAL A 169 8.76 -12.77 -0.75
CA VAL A 169 8.55 -13.32 -2.09
C VAL A 169 7.76 -14.64 -2.02
N LEU A 170 7.92 -15.44 -0.95
CA LEU A 170 7.18 -16.69 -0.78
C LEU A 170 5.66 -16.51 -0.67
N LYS A 171 5.17 -15.30 -0.34
CA LYS A 171 3.74 -15.00 -0.32
C LYS A 171 3.12 -15.02 -1.72
N THR A 172 3.90 -14.79 -2.78
CA THR A 172 3.40 -14.90 -4.16
C THR A 172 3.15 -16.35 -4.59
N LEU A 173 3.73 -17.31 -3.87
CA LEU A 173 3.57 -18.76 -4.11
C LEU A 173 2.39 -19.36 -3.35
N ALA A 174 1.83 -18.60 -2.41
CA ALA A 174 0.81 -19.08 -1.50
C ALA A 174 -0.51 -18.32 -1.69
N ARG A 175 -1.63 -19.02 -1.55
CA ARG A 175 -2.95 -18.38 -1.55
C ARG A 175 -3.18 -17.68 -0.21
N GLN A 176 -3.74 -16.47 -0.25
CA GLN A 176 -4.22 -15.80 0.96
C GLN A 176 -5.61 -16.32 1.36
N GLY A 177 -5.71 -16.88 2.56
CA GLY A 177 -6.94 -17.21 3.25
C GLY A 177 -7.23 -16.27 4.41
N SER A 178 -8.39 -16.46 5.04
CA SER A 178 -8.77 -15.79 6.29
C SER A 178 -9.46 -16.79 7.20
N ARG A 179 -9.13 -16.76 8.49
CA ARG A 179 -9.73 -17.63 9.52
C ARG A 179 -10.37 -16.80 10.63
N VAL A 180 -11.45 -17.35 11.20
CA VAL A 180 -12.20 -16.70 12.29
C VAL A 180 -11.67 -17.06 13.67
N ASP A 181 -11.02 -18.22 13.82
CA ASP A 181 -10.50 -18.72 15.08
C ASP A 181 -9.11 -19.39 14.92
N PHE A 182 -8.50 -19.72 16.05
CA PHE A 182 -7.18 -20.38 16.16
C PHE A 182 -7.26 -21.91 16.15
N ARG A 183 -8.46 -22.47 15.97
CA ARG A 183 -8.61 -23.93 15.95
C ARG A 183 -7.99 -24.47 14.67
N THR A 184 -7.44 -25.67 14.77
CA THR A 184 -6.99 -26.42 13.60
C THR A 184 -8.16 -26.56 12.63
N GLY A 185 -8.06 -25.91 11.48
CA GLY A 185 -9.12 -25.94 10.50
C GLY A 185 -8.73 -26.77 9.30
N SER A 186 -9.63 -27.67 8.92
CA SER A 186 -9.49 -28.54 7.76
C SER A 186 -9.73 -27.77 6.47
N ALA A 187 -8.73 -27.71 5.60
CA ALA A 187 -8.90 -27.35 4.21
C ALA A 187 -9.25 -28.64 3.43
N LEU A 188 -10.53 -28.77 3.08
CA LEU A 188 -11.02 -29.88 2.27
C LEU A 188 -10.65 -29.63 0.80
N ARG A 189 -9.84 -30.52 0.24
CA ARG A 189 -9.56 -30.58 -1.19
C ARG A 189 -10.49 -31.60 -1.83
N LEU A 190 -11.42 -31.14 -2.66
CA LEU A 190 -12.19 -32.03 -3.52
C LEU A 190 -11.39 -32.38 -4.76
N GLY A 191 -11.25 -33.67 -5.01
CA GLY A 191 -10.67 -34.25 -6.21
C GLY A 191 -11.54 -33.99 -7.45
N GLU A 192 -10.97 -34.34 -8.58
CA GLU A 192 -11.52 -34.09 -9.91
C GLU A 192 -12.74 -34.98 -10.16
N ILE A 193 -13.72 -34.44 -10.89
CA ILE A 193 -14.80 -35.25 -11.44
C ILE A 193 -14.19 -35.91 -12.68
N GLY A 194 -14.00 -37.22 -12.65
CA GLY A 194 -13.44 -37.97 -13.77
C GLY A 194 -14.19 -37.71 -15.09
N ALA A 195 -13.61 -38.13 -16.22
CA ALA A 195 -14.17 -37.82 -17.55
C ALA A 195 -15.67 -38.12 -17.66
N LEU A 196 -16.43 -37.14 -18.16
CA LEU A 196 -17.87 -37.27 -18.38
C LEU A 196 -18.15 -38.41 -19.37
N GLN A 197 -18.97 -39.37 -18.95
CA GLN A 197 -19.33 -40.50 -19.81
C GLN A 197 -20.31 -40.05 -20.88
N LYS A 198 -20.10 -40.50 -22.13
CA LYS A 198 -21.03 -40.25 -23.23
C LYS A 198 -22.37 -40.94 -22.92
N VAL A 199 -23.42 -40.15 -22.77
CA VAL A 199 -24.79 -40.63 -22.56
C VAL A 199 -25.41 -40.89 -23.94
N SER A 200 -26.02 -42.07 -24.14
CA SER A 200 -26.80 -42.37 -25.35
C SER A 200 -28.20 -41.75 -25.26
N GLU A 201 -28.94 -41.66 -26.37
CA GLU A 201 -30.26 -41.01 -26.43
C GLU A 201 -31.33 -41.61 -25.49
N SER A 202 -31.07 -42.81 -24.93
CA SER A 202 -31.90 -43.45 -23.90
C SER A 202 -31.09 -43.86 -22.66
N GLY A 203 -29.88 -43.34 -22.49
CA GLY A 203 -28.98 -43.66 -21.39
C GLY A 203 -29.24 -42.82 -20.14
N GLU A 204 -29.14 -43.44 -18.96
CA GLU A 204 -29.20 -42.74 -17.67
C GLU A 204 -27.84 -42.08 -17.33
N ILE A 205 -27.88 -40.87 -16.77
CA ILE A 205 -26.69 -40.14 -16.31
C ILE A 205 -26.18 -40.82 -15.04
N LYS A 206 -24.99 -41.41 -15.11
CA LYS A 206 -24.38 -42.08 -13.95
C LYS A 206 -23.83 -41.07 -12.94
N HIS A 207 -24.08 -41.35 -11.67
CA HIS A 207 -23.50 -40.58 -10.57
C HIS A 207 -21.98 -40.84 -10.49
N VAL A 208 -21.18 -39.78 -10.38
CA VAL A 208 -19.71 -39.86 -10.23
C VAL A 208 -19.36 -39.44 -8.81
N SER A 209 -18.60 -40.27 -8.09
CA SER A 209 -18.04 -39.91 -6.78
C SER A 209 -16.76 -39.10 -6.95
N ARG A 210 -16.49 -38.18 -6.01
CA ARG A 210 -15.25 -37.39 -5.94
C ARG A 210 -14.40 -37.93 -4.79
N SER A 211 -13.09 -38.03 -5.01
CA SER A 211 -12.14 -38.25 -3.93
C SER A 211 -11.94 -36.95 -3.14
N GLU A 212 -11.60 -37.07 -1.86
CA GLU A 212 -11.35 -35.91 -0.98
C GLU A 212 -10.02 -36.11 -0.26
N ALA A 213 -9.25 -35.04 -0.11
CA ALA A 213 -8.06 -35.00 0.74
C ALA A 213 -8.24 -33.87 1.75
N VAL A 214 -7.86 -34.12 3.01
CA VAL A 214 -8.00 -33.16 4.10
C VAL A 214 -6.63 -32.75 4.56
N GLU A 215 -6.30 -31.48 4.39
CA GLU A 215 -5.10 -30.87 4.99
C GLU A 215 -5.53 -29.96 6.13
N SER A 216 -4.69 -29.81 7.14
CA SER A 216 -5.07 -29.03 8.33
C SER A 216 -3.92 -28.18 8.84
N TYR A 217 -4.23 -26.93 9.19
CA TYR A 217 -3.29 -26.02 9.85
C TYR A 217 -4.07 -25.06 10.77
N ALA A 218 -3.36 -24.46 11.72
CA ALA A 218 -3.90 -23.50 12.68
C ALA A 218 -3.20 -22.14 12.54
N LEU A 219 -3.82 -21.11 13.09
CA LEU A 219 -3.15 -19.83 13.31
C LEU A 219 -2.40 -19.88 14.65
N ASP A 220 -1.25 -19.22 14.71
CA ASP A 220 -0.54 -18.94 15.95
C ASP A 220 -0.34 -17.43 16.11
N THR A 221 -0.15 -17.00 17.36
CA THR A 221 0.08 -15.59 17.70
C THR A 221 1.57 -15.35 17.93
N TYR A 222 2.16 -14.47 17.13
CA TYR A 222 3.52 -14.00 17.27
C TYR A 222 3.51 -12.57 17.80
N GLY A 223 4.37 -12.24 18.75
CA GLY A 223 4.40 -10.89 19.30
C GLY A 223 5.75 -10.48 19.85
N ALA A 224 5.98 -9.18 19.84
CA ALA A 224 7.16 -8.55 20.42
C ALA A 224 6.72 -7.37 21.30
N LEU A 225 7.39 -7.23 22.45
CA LEU A 225 7.23 -6.10 23.35
C LEU A 225 8.48 -5.24 23.27
N PHE A 226 8.29 -3.93 23.25
CA PHE A 226 9.36 -2.95 23.31
C PHE A 226 8.99 -1.82 24.27
N THR A 227 9.99 -1.14 24.79
CA THR A 227 9.79 -0.05 25.74
C THR A 227 10.57 1.19 25.33
N ILE A 228 9.89 2.34 25.33
CA ILE A 228 10.54 3.65 25.20
C ILE A 228 10.71 4.22 26.60
N SER A 229 11.95 4.51 26.97
CA SER A 229 12.24 5.15 28.25
C SER A 229 11.66 6.57 28.31
N ARG A 230 11.25 7.03 29.49
CA ARG A 230 10.83 8.42 29.71
C ARG A 230 11.89 9.44 29.26
N LYS A 231 13.17 9.12 29.43
CA LYS A 231 14.28 9.99 29.01
C LYS A 231 14.29 10.19 27.49
N ALA A 232 14.08 9.12 26.71
CA ALA A 232 13.99 9.22 25.25
C ALA A 232 12.81 10.09 24.81
N LEU A 233 11.66 9.94 25.47
CA LEU A 233 10.49 10.78 25.20
C LEU A 233 10.74 12.26 25.55
N ILE A 234 11.32 12.53 26.72
CA ILE A 234 11.64 13.90 27.14
C ILE A 234 12.66 14.54 26.21
N ASN A 235 13.66 13.77 25.76
CA ASN A 235 14.71 14.23 24.85
C ASN A 235 14.27 14.34 23.39
N ASP A 236 12.99 14.10 23.08
CA ASP A 236 12.43 14.16 21.72
C ASP A 236 13.13 13.18 20.75
N ASP A 237 13.51 11.99 21.23
CA ASP A 237 14.16 10.96 20.42
C ASP A 237 13.14 10.18 19.56
N LEU A 238 12.67 10.87 18.53
CA LEU A 238 11.75 10.34 17.53
C LEU A 238 12.45 9.35 16.59
N GLY A 239 13.78 9.43 16.47
CA GLY A 239 14.59 8.48 15.71
C GLY A 239 14.48 7.07 16.30
N ALA A 240 14.72 6.93 17.60
CA ALA A 240 14.62 5.64 18.29
C ALA A 240 13.22 5.01 18.17
N PHE A 241 12.15 5.82 18.15
CA PHE A 241 10.79 5.33 17.92
C PHE A 241 10.58 4.80 16.50
N ASN A 242 11.06 5.55 15.50
CA ASN A 242 10.92 5.18 14.10
C ASN A 242 11.74 3.96 13.73
N ASP A 243 12.98 3.88 14.23
CA ASP A 243 13.87 2.74 14.04
C ASP A 243 13.21 1.48 14.58
N TRP A 244 12.59 1.57 15.76
CA TRP A 244 11.84 0.45 16.33
C TRP A 244 10.62 0.06 15.50
N ALA A 245 9.77 1.01 15.11
CA ALA A 245 8.58 0.72 14.32
C ALA A 245 8.94 0.06 12.99
N THR A 246 10.03 0.55 12.37
CA THR A 246 10.59 0.00 11.14
C THR A 246 11.08 -1.43 11.36
N ALA A 247 11.90 -1.66 12.38
CA ALA A 247 12.43 -2.98 12.74
C ALA A 247 11.32 -3.98 13.10
N ALA A 248 10.27 -3.54 13.78
CA ALA A 248 9.12 -4.38 14.12
C ALA A 248 8.34 -4.83 12.88
N GLY A 249 8.11 -3.93 11.91
CA GLY A 249 7.46 -4.29 10.65
C GLY A 249 8.31 -5.23 9.80
N GLN A 250 9.63 -5.01 9.76
CA GLN A 250 10.56 -5.95 9.12
C GLN A 250 10.55 -7.31 9.82
N ALA A 251 10.62 -7.36 11.16
CA ALA A 251 10.59 -8.60 11.92
C ALA A 251 9.30 -9.40 11.70
N ALA A 252 8.16 -8.72 11.62
CA ALA A 252 6.88 -9.34 11.29
C ALA A 252 6.91 -10.00 9.90
N ALA A 253 7.41 -9.29 8.87
CA ALA A 253 7.53 -9.85 7.53
C ALA A 253 8.54 -11.01 7.47
N GLN A 254 9.64 -10.92 8.21
CA GLN A 254 10.64 -11.98 8.30
C GLN A 254 10.11 -13.22 9.02
N THR A 255 9.19 -13.07 9.98
CA THR A 255 8.53 -14.18 10.66
C THR A 255 7.58 -14.91 9.72
N GLU A 256 6.76 -14.18 8.94
CA GLU A 256 5.92 -14.79 7.91
C GLU A 256 6.76 -15.59 6.90
N ALA A 257 7.85 -14.99 6.41
CA ALA A 257 8.77 -15.65 5.49
C ALA A 257 9.41 -16.90 6.10
N ALA A 258 9.83 -16.82 7.37
CA ALA A 258 10.44 -17.95 8.08
C ALA A 258 9.44 -19.09 8.32
N LEU A 259 8.16 -18.80 8.54
CA LEU A 259 7.12 -19.82 8.69
C LEU A 259 6.82 -20.51 7.36
N LEU A 260 6.68 -19.74 6.27
CA LEU A 260 6.48 -20.31 4.93
C LEU A 260 7.68 -21.14 4.47
N TRP A 261 8.90 -20.62 4.67
CA TRP A 261 10.13 -21.38 4.40
C TRP A 261 10.25 -22.59 5.34
N GLY A 262 9.87 -22.44 6.61
CA GLY A 262 9.84 -23.51 7.59
C GLY A 262 8.99 -24.69 7.13
N LEU A 263 7.87 -24.45 6.43
CA LEU A 263 7.10 -25.52 5.81
C LEU A 263 7.88 -26.21 4.69
N LEU A 264 8.48 -25.47 3.76
CA LEU A 264 9.19 -26.04 2.62
C LEU A 264 10.49 -26.77 3.02
N SER A 265 11.23 -26.23 3.98
CA SER A 265 12.52 -26.74 4.44
C SER A 265 12.41 -27.97 5.37
N GLN A 266 11.21 -28.31 5.84
CA GLN A 266 11.00 -29.48 6.70
C GLN A 266 11.62 -30.75 6.11
N SER A 267 12.28 -31.53 6.96
CA SER A 267 12.93 -32.80 6.59
C SER A 267 13.86 -32.67 5.37
N ASN A 268 14.80 -31.73 5.45
CA ASN A 268 15.80 -31.49 4.40
C ASN A 268 15.16 -31.09 3.05
N GLY A 269 14.17 -30.19 3.11
CA GLY A 269 13.48 -29.67 1.93
C GLY A 269 12.41 -30.59 1.35
N ALA A 270 12.02 -31.67 2.03
CA ALA A 270 10.95 -32.56 1.57
C ALA A 270 9.55 -32.05 1.94
N GLY A 271 9.45 -31.07 2.83
CA GLY A 271 8.22 -30.44 3.26
C GLY A 271 7.40 -31.24 4.30
N PRO A 272 6.20 -30.75 4.66
CA PRO A 272 5.33 -31.37 5.66
C PRO A 272 4.78 -32.71 5.16
N VAL A 273 4.37 -33.56 6.10
CA VAL A 273 3.61 -34.78 5.81
C VAL A 273 2.18 -34.37 5.48
N MET A 274 1.67 -34.83 4.34
CA MET A 274 0.32 -34.58 3.86
C MET A 274 -0.65 -35.68 4.33
N GLY A 275 -1.94 -35.51 4.05
CA GLY A 275 -2.99 -36.44 4.45
C GLY A 275 -2.85 -37.87 3.91
N ASP A 276 -1.95 -38.11 2.95
CA ASP A 276 -1.60 -39.43 2.39
C ASP A 276 -0.39 -40.09 3.07
N ALA A 277 0.08 -39.53 4.20
CA ALA A 277 1.27 -39.95 4.94
C ALA A 277 2.60 -39.80 4.19
N GLN A 278 2.59 -39.23 2.98
CA GLN A 278 3.78 -38.87 2.22
C GLN A 278 4.14 -37.41 2.46
N ARG A 279 5.40 -37.05 2.21
CA ARG A 279 5.85 -35.66 2.32
C ARG A 279 5.44 -34.86 1.08
N LEU A 280 5.35 -33.54 1.22
CA LEU A 280 5.02 -32.62 0.12
C LEU A 280 5.85 -32.88 -1.14
N PHE A 281 7.16 -33.15 -1.00
CA PHE A 281 8.03 -33.56 -2.09
C PHE A 281 8.46 -35.02 -1.91
N HIS A 282 7.92 -35.91 -2.74
CA HIS A 282 8.20 -37.34 -2.68
C HIS A 282 8.27 -37.98 -4.08
N ALA A 283 9.00 -39.09 -4.18
CA ALA A 283 9.11 -39.83 -5.44
C ALA A 283 7.74 -40.37 -5.91
N ASP A 284 6.90 -40.85 -4.98
CA ASP A 284 5.55 -41.37 -5.29
C ASP A 284 4.58 -40.30 -5.77
N HIS A 285 4.83 -39.04 -5.41
CA HIS A 285 4.10 -37.90 -5.95
C HIS A 285 4.58 -37.54 -7.36
N GLY A 286 5.78 -37.98 -7.76
CA GLY A 286 6.37 -37.62 -9.05
C GLY A 286 6.83 -36.17 -9.11
N ASN A 287 7.07 -35.55 -7.95
CA ASN A 287 7.42 -34.14 -7.82
C ASN A 287 8.81 -33.89 -7.18
N LEU A 288 9.61 -34.93 -7.05
CA LEU A 288 11.01 -34.87 -6.64
C LEU A 288 11.90 -35.34 -7.80
N LEU A 289 12.75 -34.44 -8.31
CA LEU A 289 13.69 -34.74 -9.39
C LEU A 289 14.99 -35.37 -8.86
N THR A 290 15.71 -36.06 -9.74
CA THR A 290 17.08 -36.49 -9.47
C THR A 290 17.98 -35.26 -9.42
N GLY A 291 18.67 -35.04 -8.30
CA GLY A 291 19.54 -33.90 -8.06
C GLY A 291 20.39 -33.52 -9.26
N ALA A 292 20.13 -32.35 -9.84
CA ALA A 292 20.79 -31.88 -11.04
C ALA A 292 21.05 -30.38 -10.96
N ALA A 293 22.16 -29.94 -11.56
CA ALA A 293 22.45 -28.53 -11.73
C ALA A 293 21.37 -27.83 -12.54
N LEU A 294 21.13 -26.54 -12.26
CA LEU A 294 20.10 -25.76 -12.93
C LEU A 294 20.44 -25.56 -14.42
N SER A 295 19.68 -26.20 -15.31
CA SER A 295 19.83 -26.10 -16.76
C SER A 295 18.48 -26.09 -17.48
N VAL A 296 18.48 -25.81 -18.78
CA VAL A 296 17.27 -25.84 -19.62
C VAL A 296 16.68 -27.25 -19.69
N GLU A 297 17.53 -28.28 -19.68
CA GLU A 297 17.16 -29.69 -19.64
C GLU A 297 16.48 -30.02 -18.30
N ALA A 298 17.09 -29.64 -17.17
CA ALA A 298 16.53 -29.91 -15.86
C ALA A 298 15.18 -29.17 -15.64
N LEU A 299 15.03 -27.96 -16.18
CA LEU A 299 13.73 -27.25 -16.20
C LEU A 299 12.70 -27.92 -17.12
N SER A 300 13.15 -28.58 -18.19
CA SER A 300 12.27 -29.38 -19.05
C SER A 300 11.75 -30.61 -18.33
N ASP A 301 12.59 -31.27 -17.53
CA ASP A 301 12.18 -32.39 -16.67
C ASP A 301 11.18 -31.93 -15.59
N ALA A 302 11.44 -30.78 -14.95
CA ALA A 302 10.50 -30.19 -13.99
C ALA A 302 9.14 -29.88 -14.64
N ARG A 303 9.15 -29.27 -15.84
CA ARG A 303 7.93 -28.98 -16.59
C ARG A 303 7.20 -30.26 -16.99
N LEU A 304 7.93 -31.30 -17.36
CA LEU A 304 7.36 -32.59 -17.73
C LEU A 304 6.69 -33.26 -16.51
N ALA A 305 7.35 -33.23 -15.35
CA ALA A 305 6.80 -33.71 -14.09
C ALA A 305 5.47 -33.01 -13.75
N MET A 306 5.45 -31.67 -13.76
CA MET A 306 4.23 -30.90 -13.48
C MET A 306 3.09 -31.19 -14.48
N ARG A 307 3.39 -31.33 -15.77
CA ARG A 307 2.36 -31.60 -16.80
C ARG A 307 1.90 -33.06 -16.82
N ASN A 308 2.66 -33.97 -16.24
CA ASN A 308 2.30 -35.37 -16.12
C ASN A 308 1.54 -35.68 -14.83
N GLN A 309 1.27 -34.67 -14.03
CA GLN A 309 0.61 -34.86 -12.76
C GLN A 309 -0.79 -35.45 -12.91
N ILE A 310 -1.08 -36.45 -12.09
CA ILE A 310 -2.36 -37.16 -12.07
C ILE A 310 -3.20 -36.63 -10.90
N GLY A 311 -4.51 -36.53 -11.13
CA GLY A 311 -5.50 -36.15 -10.14
C GLY A 311 -5.65 -37.17 -9.02
N LEU A 312 -6.41 -36.79 -7.99
CA LEU A 312 -6.69 -37.64 -6.84
C LEU A 312 -7.47 -38.91 -7.20
N ASP A 313 -8.05 -38.96 -8.40
CA ASP A 313 -8.74 -40.12 -8.97
C ASP A 313 -7.79 -41.16 -9.60
N GLY A 314 -6.49 -40.86 -9.69
CA GLY A 314 -5.47 -41.72 -10.28
C GLY A 314 -5.58 -41.87 -11.80
N LYS A 315 -6.43 -41.09 -12.49
CA LYS A 315 -6.74 -41.27 -13.92
C LYS A 315 -6.74 -39.95 -14.69
N THR A 316 -7.22 -38.87 -14.10
CA THR A 316 -7.34 -37.58 -14.78
C THR A 316 -6.01 -36.85 -14.75
N ARG A 317 -5.46 -36.52 -15.92
CA ARG A 317 -4.23 -35.73 -16.02
C ARG A 317 -4.57 -34.26 -15.77
N ILE A 318 -3.82 -33.61 -14.88
CA ILE A 318 -4.05 -32.21 -14.54
C ILE A 318 -3.08 -31.35 -15.34
N ALA A 319 -3.60 -30.36 -16.04
CA ALA A 319 -2.81 -29.42 -16.81
C ALA A 319 -2.19 -28.34 -15.90
N VAL A 320 -1.29 -28.75 -15.02
CA VAL A 320 -0.50 -27.80 -14.20
C VAL A 320 0.59 -27.19 -15.07
N THR A 321 0.67 -25.85 -15.09
CA THR A 321 1.69 -25.12 -15.85
C THR A 321 2.67 -24.44 -14.88
N PRO A 322 3.99 -24.61 -15.05
CA PRO A 322 4.97 -23.93 -14.23
C PRO A 322 4.95 -22.42 -14.49
N ARG A 323 5.03 -21.61 -13.42
CA ARG A 323 5.00 -20.15 -13.49
C ARG A 323 6.13 -19.49 -12.71
N TYR A 324 6.50 -20.04 -11.55
CA TYR A 324 7.51 -19.46 -10.68
C TYR A 324 8.69 -20.42 -10.54
N LEU A 325 9.90 -19.90 -10.69
CA LEU A 325 11.15 -20.58 -10.36
C LEU A 325 11.70 -19.96 -9.09
N VAL A 326 11.88 -20.76 -8.04
CA VAL A 326 12.39 -20.33 -6.75
C VAL A 326 13.80 -20.87 -6.56
N VAL A 327 14.75 -19.98 -6.31
CA VAL A 327 16.17 -20.33 -6.14
C VAL A 327 16.78 -19.60 -4.95
N GLY A 328 17.86 -20.15 -4.42
CA GLY A 328 18.74 -19.44 -3.50
C GLY A 328 19.65 -18.42 -4.18
N PRO A 329 20.28 -17.51 -3.41
CA PRO A 329 21.14 -16.45 -3.94
C PRO A 329 22.36 -17.02 -4.69
N GLU A 330 22.83 -18.21 -4.35
CA GLU A 330 23.97 -18.86 -5.04
C GLU A 330 23.66 -19.20 -6.51
N LEU A 331 22.40 -19.52 -6.81
CA LEU A 331 21.94 -19.90 -8.15
C LEU A 331 21.30 -18.75 -8.91
N GLU A 332 21.18 -17.56 -8.33
CA GLU A 332 20.50 -16.40 -8.91
C GLU A 332 21.09 -16.04 -10.28
N THR A 333 22.41 -15.84 -10.37
CA THR A 333 23.08 -15.51 -11.64
C THR A 333 22.93 -16.62 -12.68
N GLN A 334 22.88 -17.88 -12.26
CA GLN A 334 22.67 -19.01 -13.17
C GLN A 334 21.21 -19.03 -13.66
N ALA A 335 20.25 -18.80 -12.78
CA ALA A 335 18.83 -18.73 -13.12
C ALA A 335 18.53 -17.56 -14.06
N GLU A 336 19.12 -16.39 -13.84
CA GLU A 336 19.02 -15.24 -14.75
C GLU A 336 19.56 -15.58 -16.15
N LYS A 337 20.72 -16.23 -16.24
CA LYS A 337 21.28 -16.68 -17.52
C LYS A 337 20.37 -17.69 -18.22
N VAL A 338 19.80 -18.63 -17.47
CA VAL A 338 18.90 -19.67 -18.01
C VAL A 338 17.54 -19.09 -18.41
N LEU A 339 17.09 -17.99 -17.82
CA LEU A 339 15.82 -17.32 -18.18
C LEU A 339 15.98 -16.18 -19.19
N ALA A 340 17.23 -15.73 -19.41
CA ALA A 340 17.54 -14.67 -20.35
C ALA A 340 17.01 -15.00 -21.76
N SER A 341 16.43 -13.97 -22.39
CA SER A 341 16.04 -14.02 -23.79
C SER A 341 17.23 -13.60 -24.64
N ILE A 342 17.83 -14.54 -25.37
CA ILE A 342 18.88 -14.26 -26.34
C ILE A 342 18.42 -14.69 -27.72
N TYR A 343 18.81 -13.92 -28.74
CA TYR A 343 18.63 -14.33 -30.14
C TYR A 343 19.60 -15.47 -30.43
N ALA A 344 19.07 -16.71 -30.39
CA ALA A 344 19.82 -17.90 -30.70
C ALA A 344 20.18 -17.93 -32.20
N ALA A 345 21.43 -18.26 -32.52
CA ALA A 345 21.89 -18.42 -33.90
C ALA A 345 21.38 -19.72 -34.55
N THR A 346 21.01 -20.71 -33.74
CA THR A 346 20.43 -21.99 -34.19
C THR A 346 19.14 -22.29 -33.42
N THR A 347 18.26 -23.11 -34.00
CA THR A 347 17.03 -23.53 -33.33
C THR A 347 17.26 -24.42 -32.11
N ALA A 348 18.43 -25.06 -32.00
CA ALA A 348 18.80 -25.90 -30.86
C ALA A 348 19.11 -25.09 -29.60
N ASP A 349 19.61 -23.85 -29.76
CA ASP A 349 19.98 -22.97 -28.64
C ASP A 349 18.84 -22.06 -28.20
N VAL A 350 17.64 -22.20 -28.79
CA VAL A 350 16.48 -21.39 -28.44
C VAL A 350 15.97 -21.79 -27.06
N ASN A 351 16.02 -20.84 -26.13
CA ASN A 351 15.48 -21.02 -24.78
C ASN A 351 13.94 -21.00 -24.76
N PRO A 352 13.25 -22.14 -24.48
CA PRO A 352 11.80 -22.21 -24.51
C PRO A 352 11.10 -21.62 -23.27
N PHE A 353 11.87 -21.35 -22.20
CA PHE A 353 11.41 -20.88 -20.89
C PHE A 353 11.48 -19.37 -20.72
N SER A 354 12.16 -18.69 -21.64
CA SER A 354 12.25 -17.23 -21.64
C SER A 354 10.87 -16.58 -21.56
N GLN A 355 10.72 -15.63 -20.64
CA GLN A 355 9.49 -14.89 -20.32
C GLN A 355 8.28 -15.70 -19.81
N LYS A 356 8.39 -17.02 -19.64
CA LYS A 356 7.29 -17.86 -19.13
C LYS A 356 7.37 -18.09 -17.63
N LEU A 357 8.59 -18.19 -17.11
CA LEU A 357 8.87 -18.35 -15.68
C LEU A 357 9.29 -17.01 -15.07
N ALA A 358 8.73 -16.68 -13.91
CA ALA A 358 9.19 -15.58 -13.08
C ALA A 358 10.19 -16.09 -12.04
N LEU A 359 11.36 -15.47 -11.96
CA LEU A 359 12.39 -15.79 -10.99
C LEU A 359 12.04 -15.17 -9.63
N LEU A 360 12.03 -15.99 -8.59
CA LEU A 360 11.85 -15.61 -7.21
C LEU A 360 13.09 -16.05 -6.44
N VAL A 361 13.78 -15.10 -5.80
CA VAL A 361 15.00 -15.39 -5.04
C VAL A 361 14.66 -15.35 -3.56
N GLU A 362 14.93 -16.45 -2.86
CA GLU A 362 14.71 -16.55 -1.42
C GLU A 362 16.06 -16.76 -0.69
N PRO A 363 16.50 -15.80 0.15
CA PRO A 363 17.82 -15.83 0.77
C PRO A 363 18.04 -16.97 1.76
N ARG A 364 16.96 -17.60 2.25
CA ARG A 364 17.03 -18.72 3.20
C ARG A 364 17.36 -20.07 2.55
N ILE A 365 17.31 -20.14 1.22
CA ILE A 365 17.73 -21.31 0.45
C ILE A 365 19.25 -21.25 0.36
N THR A 366 19.93 -21.96 1.25
CA THR A 366 21.40 -22.04 1.27
C THR A 366 21.92 -23.33 0.64
N ASP A 367 21.03 -24.24 0.27
CA ASP A 367 21.39 -25.43 -0.50
C ASP A 367 21.29 -25.11 -2.00
N GLY A 368 22.01 -25.87 -2.84
CA GLY A 368 21.88 -25.80 -4.30
C GLY A 368 20.52 -26.30 -4.82
N SER A 369 19.51 -26.39 -3.96
CA SER A 369 18.17 -26.82 -4.29
C SER A 369 17.39 -25.71 -4.97
N TRP A 370 16.48 -26.11 -5.84
CA TRP A 370 15.59 -25.19 -6.52
C TRP A 370 14.21 -25.80 -6.69
N PHE A 371 13.21 -24.94 -6.79
CA PHE A 371 11.81 -25.33 -6.81
C PHE A 371 11.09 -24.66 -7.95
N VAL A 372 10.12 -25.36 -8.53
CA VAL A 372 9.23 -24.81 -9.55
C VAL A 372 7.80 -24.92 -9.04
N PHE A 373 7.09 -23.80 -9.07
CA PHE A 373 5.72 -23.69 -8.59
C PHE A 373 4.78 -23.27 -9.74
N ALA A 374 3.55 -23.79 -9.68
CA ALA A 374 2.44 -23.32 -10.48
C ALA A 374 1.90 -21.99 -9.96
N ASP A 375 1.00 -21.37 -10.74
CA ASP A 375 0.25 -20.21 -10.25
C ASP A 375 -0.74 -20.66 -9.15
N PRO A 376 -0.70 -20.04 -7.94
CA PRO A 376 -1.65 -20.35 -6.86
C PRO A 376 -3.12 -20.22 -7.26
N ALA A 377 -3.44 -19.40 -8.27
CA ALA A 377 -4.80 -19.29 -8.80
C ALA A 377 -5.26 -20.57 -9.53
N SER A 378 -4.33 -21.32 -10.11
CA SER A 378 -4.61 -22.56 -10.85
C SER A 378 -4.52 -23.81 -9.98
N ALA A 379 -3.46 -23.90 -9.16
CA ALA A 379 -3.18 -25.03 -8.30
C ALA A 379 -2.51 -24.50 -7.02
N PRO A 380 -3.28 -24.12 -5.99
CA PRO A 380 -2.72 -23.60 -4.74
C PRO A 380 -2.03 -24.72 -3.95
N ILE A 381 -0.77 -24.48 -3.62
CA ILE A 381 0.13 -25.46 -2.99
C ILE A 381 0.31 -25.13 -1.53
N LEU A 382 0.58 -23.85 -1.27
CA LEU A 382 0.66 -23.28 0.05
C LEU A 382 -0.52 -22.34 0.24
N GLU A 383 -1.00 -22.28 1.47
CA GLU A 383 -1.94 -21.27 1.90
C GLU A 383 -1.43 -20.64 3.19
N TYR A 384 -1.52 -19.32 3.27
CA TYR A 384 -1.37 -18.60 4.51
C TYR A 384 -2.68 -17.93 4.86
N SER A 385 -2.96 -17.79 6.15
CA SER A 385 -4.16 -17.12 6.64
C SER A 385 -3.80 -16.11 7.72
N TYR A 386 -4.57 -15.04 7.74
CA TYR A 386 -4.65 -14.11 8.87
C TYR A 386 -5.92 -14.33 9.67
N LEU A 387 -5.92 -13.85 10.91
CA LEU A 387 -7.15 -13.71 11.68
C LEU A 387 -8.06 -12.65 11.03
N SER A 388 -9.31 -13.00 10.77
CA SER A 388 -10.30 -12.17 10.08
C SER A 388 -10.54 -10.80 10.73
N SER A 389 -10.41 -10.72 12.05
CA SER A 389 -10.56 -9.48 12.82
C SER A 389 -9.32 -8.57 12.79
N ALA A 390 -8.14 -9.12 12.43
CA ALA A 390 -6.87 -8.43 12.53
C ALA A 390 -5.89 -8.88 11.42
N PRO A 391 -6.11 -8.48 10.15
CA PRO A 391 -5.17 -8.77 9.09
C PRO A 391 -3.86 -7.97 9.28
N GLY A 392 -2.74 -8.69 9.29
CA GLY A 392 -1.41 -8.10 9.43
C GLY A 392 -1.06 -7.65 10.86
N PRO A 393 0.13 -7.05 11.04
CA PRO A 393 0.65 -6.72 12.36
C PRO A 393 -0.16 -5.61 13.05
N GLN A 394 -0.55 -5.85 14.30
CA GLN A 394 -1.27 -4.92 15.14
C GLN A 394 -0.36 -4.34 16.22
N MET A 395 -0.39 -3.03 16.41
CA MET A 395 0.36 -2.34 17.45
C MET A 395 -0.60 -1.82 18.52
N SER A 396 -0.23 -2.04 19.78
CA SER A 396 -0.93 -1.56 20.97
C SER A 396 0.09 -1.01 21.96
N GLU A 397 -0.32 -0.10 22.84
CA GLU A 397 0.56 0.51 23.83
C GLU A 397 -0.01 0.40 25.24
N ARG A 398 0.87 0.45 26.24
CA ARG A 398 0.51 0.50 27.66
C ARG A 398 1.56 1.26 28.46
N GLU A 399 1.13 1.99 29.48
CA GLU A 399 2.05 2.58 30.45
C GLU A 399 2.74 1.48 31.28
N GLY A 400 4.07 1.53 31.38
CA GLY A 400 4.85 0.61 32.18
C GLY A 400 4.59 0.83 33.67
N TRP A 401 4.32 -0.25 34.40
CA TRP A 401 4.12 -0.20 35.85
C TRP A 401 5.43 -0.31 36.63
N GLU A 402 6.33 -1.18 36.19
CA GLU A 402 7.61 -1.46 36.87
C GLU A 402 8.72 -0.49 36.50
N VAL A 403 8.66 0.08 35.30
CA VAL A 403 9.63 1.05 34.79
C VAL A 403 8.86 2.26 34.28
N LEU A 404 9.37 3.47 34.54
CA LEU A 404 8.86 4.73 33.98
C LEU A 404 9.16 4.78 32.46
N SER A 405 8.46 3.94 31.71
CA SER A 405 8.56 3.76 30.26
C SER A 405 7.17 3.55 29.66
N ARG A 406 7.08 3.72 28.34
CA ARG A 406 5.90 3.34 27.56
C ARG A 406 6.20 2.03 26.86
N GLU A 407 5.33 1.04 27.05
CA GLU A 407 5.45 -0.26 26.40
C GLU A 407 4.63 -0.27 25.12
N PHE A 408 5.23 -0.73 24.03
CA PHE A 408 4.57 -0.98 22.75
C PHE A 408 4.63 -2.47 22.45
N ARG A 409 3.47 -3.05 22.16
CA ARG A 409 3.31 -4.45 21.79
C ARG A 409 2.88 -4.53 20.34
N VAL A 410 3.64 -5.28 19.55
CA VAL A 410 3.25 -5.69 18.19
C VAL A 410 2.82 -7.14 18.24
N VAL A 411 1.68 -7.45 17.64
CA VAL A 411 1.08 -8.79 17.56
C VAL A 411 0.76 -9.11 16.11
N LEU A 412 1.10 -10.30 15.66
CA LEU A 412 0.79 -10.84 14.35
C LEU A 412 0.17 -12.23 14.53
N ASP A 413 -1.09 -12.37 14.13
CA ASP A 413 -1.77 -13.67 14.07
C ASP A 413 -1.62 -14.23 12.66
N PHE A 414 -0.82 -15.28 12.53
CA PHE A 414 -0.47 -15.86 11.24
C PHE A 414 -0.38 -17.38 11.32
N GLY A 415 -0.78 -18.04 10.25
CA GLY A 415 -0.61 -19.48 10.09
C GLY A 415 -0.48 -19.83 8.62
N ALA A 416 0.28 -20.87 8.33
CA ALA A 416 0.47 -21.37 6.98
C ALA A 416 0.41 -22.90 6.95
N GLY A 417 -0.01 -23.45 5.81
CA GLY A 417 -0.08 -24.88 5.59
C GLY A 417 0.11 -25.24 4.11
N ALA A 418 0.44 -26.50 3.85
CA ALA A 418 0.42 -27.07 2.51
C ALA A 418 -0.96 -27.67 2.21
N LEU A 419 -1.51 -27.36 1.02
CA LEU A 419 -2.82 -27.81 0.55
C LEU A 419 -2.73 -28.88 -0.53
N ASP A 420 -1.74 -28.75 -1.42
CA ASP A 420 -1.58 -29.64 -2.57
C ASP A 420 -0.09 -29.76 -2.91
N TRP A 421 0.31 -30.95 -3.37
CA TRP A 421 1.67 -31.26 -3.81
C TRP A 421 1.82 -31.22 -5.34
N ARG A 422 0.70 -31.28 -6.08
CA ARG A 422 0.65 -31.44 -7.55
C ARG A 422 1.15 -30.24 -8.33
N GLY A 423 1.16 -29.07 -7.69
CA GLY A 423 1.56 -27.81 -8.29
C GLY A 423 3.06 -27.50 -8.21
N ALA A 424 3.83 -28.27 -7.43
CA ALA A 424 5.20 -27.93 -7.06
C ALA A 424 6.12 -29.08 -7.39
N VAL A 425 7.31 -28.77 -7.87
CA VAL A 425 8.39 -29.74 -8.10
C VAL A 425 9.65 -29.23 -7.44
N ARG A 426 10.39 -30.14 -6.80
CA ARG A 426 11.69 -29.85 -6.20
C ARG A 426 12.79 -30.57 -6.95
N ASN A 427 13.91 -29.87 -7.15
CA ASN A 427 15.20 -30.49 -7.44
C ASN A 427 16.13 -30.24 -6.23
N PRO A 428 16.72 -31.29 -5.64
CA PRO A 428 17.61 -31.13 -4.48
C PRO A 428 18.96 -30.48 -4.82
N GLY A 429 19.26 -30.24 -6.11
CA GLY A 429 20.57 -29.78 -6.55
C GLY A 429 21.57 -30.92 -6.79
N PRO A 430 22.75 -30.63 -7.35
CA PRO A 430 23.79 -31.61 -7.66
C PRO A 430 24.42 -32.29 -6.43
#